data_AF-A0AAW0CR61-F1
#
_entry.id   AF-A0AAW0CR61-F1
#
_cell.length_a   1.000
_cell.length_b   1.000
_cell.length_c   1.000
_cell.angle_alpha   90.00
_cell.angle_beta   90.00
_cell.angle_gamma   90.00
#
_symmetry.space_group_name_H-M   'P 1'
#
loop_
_entity.id
_entity.type
_entity.pdbx_description
1 polymer ?
#
loop_
_entity_poly.entity_id
_entity_poly.type
_entity_poly.pdbx_seq_one_letter_code
_entity_poly.pdbx_strand_id
1 'polypeptide(L)'
;MVGSDRRRDVADREFDGLKARLKACPKDPVTWKLLVAAAESSGDGDRIRQAYDALLRQYPNTASAQIALLNHTLNPCLSIAMDTEEVLGILGGSPSVDLWSFYLNVLQVPPVSRVTAHTSYARALRHIGYDIDSGSAIWAKYLQFLRSAPEDDQWNSQQKIQAVREAQAEAVKIPLDNLEQLWAELKCYENFLDSASAQKIIDNLFPAHKRALVVRDELRRHVQGLAKAKGSQISLPDVPTFSIEDRQLVGRWKSYLKWEEGNPMLDQKILVARVAHAYRKAVIEMRYYPEIWFMAYTWCDSVGNIAGARVFLQSGVEANPDSFALNYAYAELLEKVECQKDVNKRDFAGVTPVYESFIAVLRKNLVRVTELSVTTSLPGLNTRYKQELVGLKLQYANAWIQYMRFSRRSQGRMSGLVVFVKACEDEFVGWDVYEAAALLEYRTNVEDGGRVAIQTFEAGMEAFGGDASYVLSYLSFLLRINLQKNARELFERVIATFSPEEAKPIWDCWSESLYEYDNLESVLQTESRIAEIYPNDPPLKRFGRRHVYRGTDPIADHDLGFTHVKAQAANCKAFSG
;
A
#
# COMPACT_ATOMS: atom_id res chain seq x y z
N MET A 1 0.00 5.73 -53.36
CA MET A 1 -0.76 6.58 -52.43
C MET A 1 -1.84 5.80 -51.67
N VAL A 2 -2.64 4.91 -52.28
CA VAL A 2 -3.70 4.15 -51.58
C VAL A 2 -3.19 3.17 -50.49
N GLY A 3 -1.94 2.69 -50.59
CA GLY A 3 -1.34 1.76 -49.61
C GLY A 3 -0.80 2.40 -48.33
N SER A 4 -0.49 3.71 -48.32
CA SER A 4 -0.01 4.41 -47.12
C SER A 4 -1.14 4.83 -46.20
N ASP A 5 -2.29 5.24 -46.76
CA ASP A 5 -3.48 5.60 -45.96
C ASP A 5 -4.09 4.40 -45.26
N ARG A 6 -4.19 3.24 -45.93
CA ARG A 6 -4.67 2.01 -45.26
C ARG A 6 -3.76 1.55 -44.12
N ARG A 7 -2.44 1.78 -44.21
CA ARG A 7 -1.50 1.44 -43.13
C ARG A 7 -1.61 2.41 -41.95
N ARG A 8 -1.85 3.70 -42.20
CA ARG A 8 -2.14 4.68 -41.14
C ARG A 8 -3.47 4.36 -40.45
N ASP A 9 -4.53 4.08 -41.20
CA ASP A 9 -5.85 3.72 -40.63
C ASP A 9 -5.80 2.49 -39.72
N VAL A 10 -4.97 1.50 -40.05
CA VAL A 10 -4.78 0.29 -39.21
C VAL A 10 -4.00 0.63 -37.94
N ALA A 11 -2.90 1.38 -38.06
CA ALA A 11 -2.12 1.82 -36.90
C ALA A 11 -2.94 2.71 -35.94
N ASP A 12 -3.82 3.54 -36.48
CA ASP A 12 -4.72 4.41 -35.71
C ASP A 12 -5.73 3.58 -34.91
N ARG A 13 -6.34 2.58 -35.55
CA ARG A 13 -7.26 1.64 -34.87
C ARG A 13 -6.56 0.80 -33.81
N GLU A 14 -5.32 0.37 -34.07
CA GLU A 14 -4.51 -0.36 -33.09
C GLU A 14 -4.19 0.51 -31.87
N PHE A 15 -3.78 1.76 -32.08
CA PHE A 15 -3.48 2.70 -31.01
C PHE A 15 -4.72 3.03 -30.15
N ASP A 16 -5.87 3.28 -30.78
CA ASP A 16 -7.12 3.54 -30.07
C ASP A 16 -7.66 2.30 -29.35
N GLY A 17 -7.49 1.11 -29.96
CA GLY A 17 -7.81 -0.17 -29.34
C GLY A 17 -6.98 -0.44 -28.08
N LEU A 18 -5.67 -0.14 -28.14
CA LEU A 18 -4.77 -0.23 -26.99
C LEU A 18 -5.17 0.76 -25.88
N LYS A 19 -5.50 2.01 -26.22
CA LYS A 19 -6.03 2.99 -25.25
C LYS A 19 -7.33 2.51 -24.59
N ALA A 20 -8.24 1.90 -25.35
CA ALA A 20 -9.49 1.35 -24.80
C ALA A 20 -9.22 0.19 -23.83
N ARG A 21 -8.30 -0.72 -24.18
CA ARG A 21 -7.87 -1.82 -23.30
C ARG A 21 -7.22 -1.30 -22.01
N LEU A 22 -6.42 -0.23 -22.09
CA LEU A 22 -5.81 0.41 -20.91
C LEU A 22 -6.83 1.10 -20.01
N LYS A 23 -7.94 1.62 -20.55
CA LYS A 23 -9.05 2.14 -19.72
C LYS A 23 -9.71 1.03 -18.89
N ALA A 24 -9.79 -0.18 -19.43
CA ALA A 24 -10.34 -1.34 -18.72
C ALA A 24 -9.32 -1.95 -17.73
N CYS A 25 -8.05 -2.05 -18.12
CA CYS A 25 -6.96 -2.61 -17.33
C CYS A 25 -5.77 -1.64 -17.23
N PRO A 26 -5.83 -0.60 -16.37
CA PRO A 26 -4.78 0.43 -16.29
C PRO A 26 -3.44 -0.08 -15.75
N LYS A 27 -3.44 -1.21 -15.05
CA LYS A 27 -2.26 -1.79 -14.38
C LYS A 27 -1.51 -2.82 -15.24
N ASP A 28 -1.87 -3.01 -16.52
CA ASP A 28 -1.24 -4.00 -17.42
C ASP A 28 0.04 -3.45 -18.09
N PRO A 29 1.24 -3.85 -17.64
CA PRO A 29 2.51 -3.31 -18.14
C PRO A 29 2.79 -3.71 -19.60
N VAL A 30 2.27 -4.85 -20.07
CA VAL A 30 2.51 -5.32 -21.44
C VAL A 30 1.79 -4.42 -22.42
N THR A 31 0.53 -4.08 -22.14
CA THR A 31 -0.28 -3.19 -22.99
C THR A 31 0.32 -1.78 -23.03
N TRP A 32 0.88 -1.29 -21.93
CA TRP A 32 1.61 -0.01 -21.91
C TRP A 32 2.85 -0.01 -22.80
N LYS A 33 3.65 -1.08 -22.76
CA LYS A 33 4.83 -1.21 -23.65
C LYS A 33 4.42 -1.24 -25.12
N LEU A 34 3.33 -1.95 -25.45
CA LEU A 34 2.78 -1.99 -26.81
C LEU A 34 2.28 -0.62 -27.27
N LEU A 35 1.63 0.15 -26.39
CA LEU A 35 1.16 1.50 -26.69
C LEU A 35 2.33 2.43 -27.06
N VAL A 36 3.42 2.40 -26.28
CA VAL A 36 4.61 3.21 -26.56
C VAL A 36 5.26 2.79 -27.87
N ALA A 37 5.44 1.49 -28.09
CA ALA A 37 6.03 0.99 -29.34
C ALA A 37 5.19 1.37 -30.57
N ALA A 38 3.85 1.34 -30.46
CA ALA A 38 2.95 1.78 -31.52
C ALA A 38 3.05 3.30 -31.77
N ALA A 39 3.17 4.10 -30.70
CA ALA A 39 3.35 5.54 -30.82
C ALA A 39 4.68 5.90 -31.49
N GLU A 40 5.79 5.28 -31.06
CA GLU A 40 7.11 5.48 -31.67
C GLU A 40 7.14 5.04 -33.14
N SER A 41 6.48 3.93 -33.47
CA SER A 41 6.37 3.44 -34.86
C SER A 41 5.56 4.38 -35.76
N SER A 42 4.67 5.20 -35.19
CA SER A 42 3.88 6.17 -35.96
C SER A 42 4.69 7.39 -36.42
N GLY A 43 5.79 7.71 -35.72
CA GLY A 43 6.62 8.89 -36.01
C GLY A 43 5.93 10.24 -35.74
N ASP A 44 4.74 10.25 -35.16
CA ASP A 44 3.98 11.45 -34.84
C ASP A 44 4.32 11.95 -33.44
N GLY A 45 4.91 13.14 -33.36
CA GLY A 45 5.36 13.74 -32.10
C GLY A 45 4.23 13.92 -31.07
N ASP A 46 3.02 14.25 -31.53
CA ASP A 46 1.88 14.47 -30.64
C ASP A 46 1.40 13.14 -30.03
N ARG A 47 1.40 12.06 -30.80
CA ARG A 47 1.03 10.72 -30.31
C ARG A 47 2.05 10.17 -29.33
N ILE A 48 3.34 10.38 -29.61
CA ILE A 48 4.44 10.01 -28.72
C ILE A 48 4.25 10.75 -27.39
N ARG A 49 4.07 12.07 -27.41
CA ARG A 49 3.85 12.85 -26.18
C ARG A 49 2.61 12.37 -25.41
N GLN A 50 1.48 12.19 -26.08
CA GLN A 50 0.27 11.68 -25.43
C GLN A 50 0.45 10.29 -24.79
N ALA A 51 1.18 9.39 -25.45
CA ALA A 51 1.44 8.05 -24.93
C ALA A 51 2.34 8.08 -23.70
N TYR A 52 3.43 8.86 -23.73
CA TYR A 52 4.33 9.03 -22.59
C TYR A 52 3.68 9.78 -21.43
N ASP A 53 2.89 10.83 -21.68
CA ASP A 53 2.16 11.56 -20.65
C ASP A 53 1.15 10.65 -19.95
N ALA A 54 0.43 9.82 -20.72
CA ALA A 54 -0.49 8.83 -20.16
C ALA A 54 0.25 7.76 -19.35
N LEU A 55 1.40 7.28 -19.83
CA LEU A 55 2.24 6.31 -19.12
C LEU A 55 2.78 6.88 -17.81
N LEU A 56 3.31 8.10 -17.81
CA LEU A 56 3.90 8.75 -16.65
C LEU A 56 2.85 9.18 -15.61
N ARG A 57 1.60 9.42 -16.02
CA ARG A 57 0.47 9.56 -15.09
C ARG A 57 0.20 8.26 -14.34
N GLN A 58 0.28 7.12 -15.01
CA GLN A 58 0.05 5.81 -14.38
C GLN A 58 1.26 5.32 -13.57
N TYR A 59 2.46 5.54 -14.09
CA TYR A 59 3.75 5.19 -13.50
C TYR A 59 4.65 6.43 -13.33
N PRO A 60 4.39 7.25 -12.30
CA PRO A 60 5.22 8.40 -11.99
C PRO A 60 6.68 7.97 -11.72
N ASN A 61 7.64 8.82 -12.09
CA ASN A 61 9.06 8.64 -11.82
C ASN A 61 9.71 7.38 -12.41
N THR A 62 9.12 6.81 -13.46
CA THR A 62 9.76 5.74 -14.23
C THR A 62 10.89 6.32 -15.08
N ALA A 63 12.12 6.17 -14.61
CA ALA A 63 13.31 6.79 -15.20
C ALA A 63 13.54 6.38 -16.67
N SER A 64 13.34 5.10 -17.01
CA SER A 64 13.52 4.63 -18.39
C SER A 64 12.56 5.32 -19.37
N ALA A 65 11.30 5.52 -18.97
CA ALA A 65 10.31 6.24 -19.76
C ALA A 65 10.62 7.74 -19.85
N GLN A 66 11.06 8.36 -18.74
CA GLN A 66 11.46 9.78 -18.72
C GLN A 66 12.68 10.05 -19.61
N ILE A 67 13.68 9.17 -19.57
CA ILE A 67 14.88 9.26 -20.44
C ILE A 67 14.49 9.08 -21.91
N ALA A 68 13.60 8.13 -22.22
CA ALA A 68 13.13 7.93 -23.59
C ALA A 68 12.38 9.17 -24.11
N LEU A 69 11.47 9.73 -23.30
CA LEU A 69 10.76 10.97 -23.64
C LEU A 69 11.74 12.13 -23.87
N LEU A 70 12.73 12.31 -22.99
CA LEU A 70 13.74 13.36 -23.16
C LEU A 70 14.62 13.13 -24.39
N ASN A 71 14.92 11.89 -24.77
CA ASN A 71 15.63 11.62 -26.03
C ASN A 71 14.79 12.02 -27.25
N HIS A 72 13.48 11.79 -27.20
CA HIS A 72 12.57 12.19 -28.27
C HIS A 72 12.46 13.70 -28.42
N THR A 73 12.51 14.47 -27.33
CA THR A 73 12.49 15.95 -27.39
C THR A 73 13.79 16.55 -27.91
N LEU A 74 14.91 15.83 -27.76
CA LEU A 74 16.19 16.24 -28.34
C LEU A 74 16.29 15.95 -29.85
N ASN A 75 15.38 15.15 -30.41
CA ASN A 75 15.37 14.82 -31.82
C ASN A 75 14.66 15.93 -32.63
N PRO A 76 15.37 16.69 -33.48
CA PRO A 76 14.79 17.82 -34.22
C PRO A 76 13.69 17.40 -35.22
N CYS A 77 13.63 16.11 -35.58
CA CYS A 77 12.62 15.57 -36.49
C CYS A 77 11.26 15.39 -35.80
N LEU A 78 11.23 15.36 -34.47
CA LEU A 78 10.01 15.23 -33.67
C LEU A 78 9.68 16.62 -33.11
N SER A 79 8.53 17.18 -33.48
CA SER A 79 8.07 18.50 -33.03
C SER A 79 7.61 18.50 -31.55
N ILE A 80 8.36 17.86 -30.65
CA ILE A 80 8.04 17.74 -29.23
C ILE A 80 8.87 18.76 -28.45
N ALA A 81 8.25 19.89 -28.09
CA ALA A 81 8.86 20.89 -27.22
C ALA A 81 8.51 20.62 -25.75
N MET A 82 9.51 20.61 -24.87
CA MET A 82 9.34 20.65 -23.42
C MET A 82 10.03 21.87 -22.85
N ASP A 83 9.39 22.50 -21.88
CA ASP A 83 9.94 23.67 -21.21
C ASP A 83 11.03 23.25 -20.21
N THR A 84 11.98 24.16 -19.94
CA THR A 84 13.07 23.89 -18.98
C THR A 84 12.54 23.61 -17.58
N GLU A 85 11.43 24.24 -17.17
CA GLU A 85 10.77 23.98 -15.90
C GLU A 85 10.14 22.58 -15.83
N GLU A 86 9.56 22.09 -16.94
CA GLU A 86 9.00 20.74 -17.05
C GLU A 86 10.09 19.69 -16.83
N VAL A 87 11.25 19.87 -17.46
CA VAL A 87 12.43 19.01 -17.29
C VAL A 87 12.96 19.06 -15.85
N LEU A 88 13.04 20.25 -15.25
CA LEU A 88 13.49 20.40 -13.86
C LEU A 88 12.51 19.80 -12.85
N GLY A 89 11.20 19.83 -13.13
CA GLY A 89 10.17 19.17 -12.34
C GLY A 89 10.33 17.65 -12.36
N ILE A 90 10.53 17.08 -13.55
CA ILE A 90 10.82 15.65 -13.75
C ILE A 90 12.06 15.21 -12.96
N LEU A 91 13.14 15.99 -13.01
CA LEU A 91 14.38 15.71 -12.29
C LEU A 91 14.23 15.82 -10.77
N GLY A 92 13.54 16.85 -10.29
CA GLY A 92 13.33 17.08 -8.86
C GLY A 92 12.51 15.98 -8.18
N GLY A 93 11.60 15.34 -8.92
CA GLY A 93 10.77 14.23 -8.43
C GLY A 93 11.43 12.85 -8.51
N SER A 94 12.46 12.67 -9.35
CA SER A 94 13.01 11.36 -9.68
C SER A 94 14.23 10.98 -8.81
N PRO A 95 14.21 9.80 -8.16
CA PRO A 95 15.36 9.27 -7.41
C PRO A 95 16.37 8.50 -8.29
N SER A 96 16.25 8.53 -9.62
CA SER A 96 17.10 7.74 -10.51
C SER A 96 18.40 8.43 -10.90
N VAL A 97 19.53 7.78 -10.61
CA VAL A 97 20.87 8.22 -11.03
C VAL A 97 20.99 8.29 -12.56
N ASP A 98 20.37 7.37 -13.28
CA ASP A 98 20.46 7.28 -14.74
C ASP A 98 19.84 8.52 -15.40
N LEU A 99 18.72 9.02 -14.86
CA LEU A 99 18.04 10.23 -15.36
C LEU A 99 18.90 11.49 -15.14
N TRP A 100 19.47 11.63 -13.94
CA TRP A 100 20.36 12.75 -13.64
C TRP A 100 21.65 12.70 -14.46
N SER A 101 22.23 11.52 -14.67
CA SER A 101 23.39 11.31 -15.55
C SER A 101 23.06 11.71 -16.99
N PHE A 102 21.88 11.33 -17.49
CA PHE A 102 21.39 11.73 -18.80
C PHE A 102 21.27 13.26 -18.92
N TYR A 103 20.60 13.92 -17.97
CA TYR A 103 20.47 15.38 -17.94
C TYR A 103 21.83 16.09 -17.94
N LEU A 104 22.78 15.61 -17.14
CA LEU A 104 24.13 16.17 -17.08
C LEU A 104 24.88 15.99 -18.41
N ASN A 105 24.67 14.89 -19.14
CA ASN A 105 25.26 14.71 -20.47
C ASN A 105 24.68 15.68 -21.51
N VAL A 106 23.37 15.92 -21.47
CA VAL A 106 22.71 16.89 -22.36
C VAL A 106 23.27 18.29 -22.13
N LEU A 107 23.50 18.67 -20.87
CA LEU A 107 24.10 19.97 -20.52
C LEU A 107 25.57 20.12 -20.92
N GLN A 108 26.29 19.03 -21.19
CA GLN A 108 27.68 19.10 -21.67
C GLN A 108 27.77 19.53 -23.14
N VAL A 109 26.65 19.47 -23.88
CA VAL A 109 26.62 19.94 -25.27
C VAL A 109 26.56 21.49 -25.25
N PRO A 110 27.51 22.19 -25.90
CA PRO A 110 27.52 23.66 -25.94
C PRO A 110 26.22 24.21 -26.56
N PRO A 111 25.65 25.32 -26.03
CA PRO A 111 26.33 26.53 -25.54
C PRO A 111 26.18 26.82 -24.03
N VAL A 112 26.10 25.80 -23.17
CA VAL A 112 25.86 26.00 -21.72
C VAL A 112 27.09 26.59 -21.02
N SER A 113 26.88 27.63 -20.18
CA SER A 113 27.94 28.24 -19.36
C SER A 113 28.49 27.26 -18.32
N ARG A 114 29.80 27.27 -18.08
CA ARG A 114 30.46 26.45 -17.04
C ARG A 114 29.83 26.68 -15.66
N VAL A 115 29.40 27.90 -15.35
CA VAL A 115 28.76 28.21 -14.05
C VAL A 115 27.47 27.42 -13.90
N THR A 116 26.62 27.41 -14.94
CA THR A 116 25.37 26.66 -14.98
C THR A 116 25.61 25.14 -14.88
N ALA A 117 26.65 24.64 -15.54
CA ALA A 117 27.06 23.23 -15.43
C ALA A 117 27.49 22.88 -13.99
N HIS A 118 28.30 23.72 -13.36
CA HIS A 118 28.74 23.53 -11.96
C HIS A 118 27.55 23.52 -10.99
N THR A 119 26.63 24.49 -11.11
CA THR A 119 25.40 24.53 -10.29
C THR A 119 24.53 23.28 -10.50
N SER A 120 24.48 22.76 -11.73
CA SER A 120 23.72 21.55 -12.05
C SER A 120 24.33 20.30 -11.43
N TYR A 121 25.66 20.16 -11.46
CA TYR A 121 26.36 19.08 -10.74
C TYR A 121 26.16 19.18 -9.22
N ALA A 122 26.31 20.37 -8.64
CA ALA A 122 26.08 20.58 -7.21
C ALA A 122 24.64 20.21 -6.79
N ARG A 123 23.65 20.54 -7.64
CA ARG A 123 22.26 20.12 -7.44
C ARG A 123 22.13 18.60 -7.51
N ALA A 124 22.69 17.95 -8.52
CA ALA A 124 22.64 16.49 -8.65
C ALA A 124 23.26 15.80 -7.43
N LEU A 125 24.44 16.23 -6.98
CA LEU A 125 25.12 15.64 -5.81
C LEU A 125 24.30 15.80 -4.52
N ARG A 126 23.63 16.95 -4.32
CA ARG A 126 22.73 17.15 -3.17
C ARG A 126 21.54 16.19 -3.17
N HIS A 127 21.03 15.81 -4.35
CA HIS A 127 19.84 14.97 -4.46
C HIS A 127 20.17 13.47 -4.48
N ILE A 128 21.24 13.05 -5.15
CA ILE A 128 21.55 11.64 -5.44
C ILE A 128 23.03 11.27 -5.24
N GLY A 129 23.87 12.17 -4.74
CA GLY A 129 25.32 11.94 -4.60
C GLY A 129 25.70 10.86 -3.56
N TYR A 130 24.75 10.45 -2.71
CA TYR A 130 24.92 9.37 -1.73
C TYR A 130 24.49 7.99 -2.26
N ASP A 131 24.03 7.91 -3.50
CA ASP A 131 23.62 6.66 -4.14
C ASP A 131 24.83 5.82 -4.57
N ILE A 132 24.75 4.50 -4.43
CA ILE A 132 25.84 3.59 -4.85
C ILE A 132 26.18 3.75 -6.33
N ASP A 133 25.16 3.91 -7.20
CA ASP A 133 25.35 4.00 -8.65
C ASP A 133 25.85 5.39 -9.10
N SER A 134 25.89 6.39 -8.21
CA SER A 134 26.29 7.77 -8.54
C SER A 134 27.78 7.95 -8.76
N GLY A 135 28.61 7.01 -8.32
CA GLY A 135 30.06 7.12 -8.34
C GLY A 135 30.63 7.22 -9.75
N SER A 136 30.39 6.19 -10.56
CA SER A 136 30.80 6.18 -11.97
C SER A 136 30.01 7.17 -12.83
N ALA A 137 28.71 7.32 -12.57
CA ALA A 137 27.82 8.09 -13.41
C ALA A 137 27.96 9.61 -13.25
N ILE A 138 28.24 10.10 -12.03
CA ILE A 138 28.18 11.53 -11.68
C ILE A 138 29.48 11.99 -11.06
N TRP A 139 29.96 11.35 -9.98
CA TRP A 139 31.16 11.80 -9.27
C TRP A 139 32.39 11.81 -10.19
N ALA A 140 32.62 10.75 -10.96
CA ALA A 140 33.74 10.69 -11.90
C ALA A 140 33.68 11.81 -12.95
N LYS A 141 32.50 12.09 -13.51
CA LYS A 141 32.29 13.17 -14.49
C LYS A 141 32.45 14.55 -13.88
N TYR A 142 31.98 14.75 -12.64
CA TYR A 142 32.14 16.00 -11.92
C TYR A 142 33.61 16.30 -11.62
N LEU A 143 34.37 15.30 -11.18
CA LEU A 143 35.81 15.43 -10.96
C LEU A 143 36.55 15.73 -12.27
N GLN A 144 36.20 15.07 -13.37
CA GLN A 144 36.74 15.39 -14.69
C GLN A 144 36.39 16.82 -15.12
N PHE A 145 35.17 17.27 -14.88
CA PHE A 145 34.72 18.62 -15.16
C PHE A 145 35.52 19.67 -14.38
N LEU A 146 35.74 19.46 -13.07
CA LEU A 146 36.58 20.35 -12.25
C LEU A 146 38.03 20.38 -12.74
N ARG A 147 38.59 19.22 -13.12
CA ARG A 147 39.95 19.12 -13.69
C ARG A 147 40.09 19.83 -15.05
N SER A 148 39.01 19.90 -15.83
CA SER A 148 38.98 20.54 -17.16
C SER A 148 38.86 22.07 -17.16
N ALA A 149 38.85 22.73 -15.99
CA ALA A 149 38.80 24.19 -15.90
C ALA A 149 40.07 24.86 -16.51
N PRO A 150 39.93 25.90 -17.37
CA PRO A 150 41.02 26.66 -17.96
C PRO A 150 41.75 27.42 -16.86
N GLU A 151 43.06 27.51 -17.03
CA GLU A 151 43.99 28.04 -16.04
C GLU A 151 44.41 29.45 -16.47
N ASP A 152 43.48 30.41 -16.40
CA ASP A 152 43.75 31.77 -16.87
C ASP A 152 44.46 32.66 -15.82
N ASP A 153 44.79 32.16 -14.62
CA ASP A 153 45.67 32.82 -13.63
C ASP A 153 46.17 31.82 -12.56
N GLN A 154 47.36 32.03 -11.98
CA GLN A 154 47.89 31.20 -10.88
C GLN A 154 46.93 31.10 -9.67
N TRP A 155 46.15 32.16 -9.41
CA TRP A 155 45.13 32.20 -8.37
C TRP A 155 43.97 31.22 -8.65
N ASN A 156 43.57 31.10 -9.91
CA ASN A 156 42.53 30.16 -10.35
C ASN A 156 43.00 28.70 -10.24
N SER A 157 44.30 28.45 -10.41
CA SER A 157 44.87 27.10 -10.25
C SER A 157 44.82 26.60 -8.80
N GLN A 158 45.03 27.45 -7.79
CA GLN A 158 44.88 27.07 -6.38
C GLN A 158 43.42 26.80 -5.99
N GLN A 159 42.49 27.64 -6.45
CA GLN A 159 41.05 27.40 -6.24
C GLN A 159 40.57 26.10 -6.90
N LYS A 160 41.08 25.80 -8.10
CA LYS A 160 40.82 24.53 -8.81
C LYS A 160 41.32 23.33 -8.01
N ILE A 161 42.55 23.38 -7.49
CA ILE A 161 43.11 22.31 -6.66
C ILE A 161 42.25 22.11 -5.41
N GLN A 162 41.89 23.20 -4.72
CA GLN A 162 41.08 23.12 -3.50
C GLN A 162 39.69 22.53 -3.77
N ALA A 163 39.01 22.96 -4.85
CA ALA A 163 37.69 22.43 -5.23
C ALA A 163 37.75 20.93 -5.57
N VAL A 164 38.80 20.48 -6.27
CA VAL A 164 39.01 19.05 -6.57
C VAL A 164 39.28 18.27 -5.29
N ARG A 165 40.12 18.78 -4.38
CA ARG A 165 40.41 18.14 -3.09
C ARG A 165 39.17 17.97 -2.24
N GLU A 166 38.36 19.02 -2.12
CA GLU A 166 37.11 18.99 -1.36
C GLU A 166 36.14 17.95 -1.93
N ALA A 167 35.92 17.97 -3.24
CA ALA A 167 35.04 17.01 -3.91
C ALA A 167 35.53 15.55 -3.78
N GLN A 168 36.84 15.30 -3.95
CA GLN A 168 37.39 13.96 -3.77
C GLN A 168 37.32 13.49 -2.32
N ALA A 169 37.62 14.37 -1.35
CA ALA A 169 37.55 14.06 0.07
C ALA A 169 36.13 13.76 0.54
N GLU A 170 35.12 14.34 -0.11
CA GLU A 170 33.70 14.00 0.12
C GLU A 170 33.36 12.65 -0.52
N ALA A 171 33.68 12.46 -1.81
CA ALA A 171 33.35 11.25 -2.55
C ALA A 171 33.89 9.97 -1.90
N VAL A 172 35.12 10.00 -1.37
CA VAL A 172 35.75 8.81 -0.77
C VAL A 172 35.14 8.37 0.56
N LYS A 173 34.26 9.18 1.15
CA LYS A 173 33.52 8.86 2.39
C LYS A 173 32.18 8.19 2.11
N ILE A 174 31.75 8.16 0.85
CA ILE A 174 30.43 7.65 0.42
C ILE A 174 30.60 6.24 -0.13
N PRO A 175 29.68 5.29 0.16
CA PRO A 175 29.71 3.92 -0.34
C PRO A 175 29.32 3.85 -1.82
N LEU A 176 30.22 4.32 -2.69
CA LEU A 176 30.05 4.39 -4.16
C LEU A 176 30.52 3.11 -4.87
N ASP A 177 30.01 2.86 -6.06
CA ASP A 177 30.37 1.73 -6.92
C ASP A 177 31.87 1.73 -7.32
N ASN A 178 32.42 2.90 -7.69
CA ASN A 178 33.79 3.10 -8.13
C ASN A 178 34.74 3.60 -7.02
N LEU A 179 34.40 3.36 -5.75
CA LEU A 179 35.12 3.89 -4.59
C LEU A 179 36.63 3.56 -4.56
N GLU A 180 37.02 2.36 -5.02
CA GLU A 180 38.42 1.94 -5.10
C GLU A 180 39.21 2.73 -6.16
N GLN A 181 38.57 3.00 -7.30
CA GLN A 181 39.16 3.81 -8.36
C GLN A 181 39.33 5.26 -7.88
N LEU A 182 38.30 5.85 -7.25
CA LEU A 182 38.38 7.20 -6.71
C LEU A 182 39.49 7.36 -5.66
N TRP A 183 39.72 6.33 -4.84
CA TRP A 183 40.80 6.31 -3.86
C TRP A 183 42.19 6.23 -4.51
N ALA A 184 42.34 5.40 -5.55
CA ALA A 184 43.57 5.33 -6.32
C ALA A 184 43.88 6.67 -7.00
N GLU A 185 42.87 7.30 -7.61
CA GLU A 185 43.00 8.62 -8.23
C GLU A 185 43.36 9.72 -7.21
N LEU A 186 42.78 9.69 -6.00
CA LEU A 186 43.14 10.63 -4.92
C LEU A 186 44.61 10.48 -4.55
N LYS A 187 45.09 9.24 -4.35
CA LYS A 187 46.51 8.99 -4.03
C LYS A 187 47.45 9.48 -5.11
N CYS A 188 47.15 9.19 -6.38
CA CYS A 188 47.94 9.66 -7.51
C CYS A 188 47.94 11.20 -7.60
N TYR A 189 46.77 11.83 -7.41
CA TYR A 189 46.63 13.28 -7.50
C TYR A 189 47.36 14.02 -6.37
N GLU A 190 47.21 13.57 -5.12
CA GLU A 190 47.90 14.20 -3.97
C GLU A 190 49.42 14.02 -4.05
N ASN A 191 49.90 12.83 -4.43
CA ASN A 191 51.34 12.60 -4.62
C ASN A 191 51.92 13.42 -5.77
N PHE A 192 51.11 13.72 -6.80
CA PHE A 192 51.51 14.59 -7.90
C PHE A 192 51.62 16.06 -7.48
N LEU A 193 50.74 16.53 -6.58
CA LEU A 193 50.76 17.90 -6.08
C LEU A 193 51.87 18.12 -5.05
N ASP A 194 51.88 17.33 -3.97
CA ASP A 194 52.90 17.41 -2.92
C ASP A 194 52.98 16.09 -2.14
N SER A 195 54.04 15.33 -2.41
CA SER A 195 54.33 14.06 -1.75
C SER A 195 54.44 14.18 -0.22
N ALA A 196 54.87 15.33 0.32
CA ALA A 196 55.06 15.50 1.76
C ALA A 196 53.74 15.68 2.53
N SER A 197 52.77 16.43 1.98
CA SER A 197 51.43 16.59 2.58
C SER A 197 50.46 15.48 2.21
N ALA A 198 50.67 14.79 1.08
CA ALA A 198 49.82 13.71 0.60
C ALA A 198 49.59 12.61 1.65
N GLN A 199 50.65 12.15 2.31
CA GLN A 199 50.55 11.08 3.31
C GLN A 199 49.62 11.47 4.48
N LYS A 200 49.71 12.72 4.97
CA LYS A 200 48.85 13.21 6.06
C LYS A 200 47.38 13.25 5.64
N ILE A 201 47.10 13.70 4.42
CA ILE A 201 45.73 13.77 3.88
C ILE A 201 45.15 12.36 3.72
N ILE A 202 45.95 11.43 3.17
CA ILE A 202 45.57 10.03 2.97
C ILE A 202 45.27 9.36 4.32
N ASP A 203 46.15 9.52 5.32
CA ASP A 203 45.97 8.91 6.64
C ASP A 203 44.74 9.44 7.37
N ASN A 204 44.44 10.74 7.21
CA ASN A 204 43.24 11.35 7.78
C ASN A 204 41.94 10.82 7.15
N LEU A 205 41.94 10.56 5.83
CA LEU A 205 40.75 10.11 5.10
C LEU A 205 40.56 8.58 5.15
N PHE A 206 41.64 7.82 5.37
CA PHE A 206 41.64 6.36 5.30
C PHE A 206 40.60 5.67 6.23
N PRO A 207 40.41 6.07 7.51
CA PRO A 207 39.39 5.46 8.36
C PRO A 207 37.96 5.63 7.83
N ALA A 208 37.66 6.77 7.20
CA ALA A 208 36.35 7.02 6.61
C ALA A 208 36.17 6.21 5.32
N HIS A 209 37.19 6.17 4.47
CA HIS A 209 37.19 5.35 3.25
C HIS A 209 37.02 3.85 3.55
N LYS A 210 37.74 3.32 4.56
CA LYS A 210 37.62 1.92 4.98
C LYS A 210 36.19 1.57 5.43
N ARG A 211 35.54 2.47 6.17
CA ARG A 211 34.13 2.29 6.56
C ARG A 211 33.21 2.32 5.34
N ALA A 212 33.41 3.26 4.42
CA ALA A 212 32.63 3.35 3.20
C ALA A 212 32.72 2.06 2.34
N LEU A 213 33.88 1.41 2.29
CA LEU A 213 34.03 0.10 1.62
C LEU A 213 33.19 -1.01 2.28
N VAL A 214 33.26 -1.13 3.61
CA VAL A 214 32.47 -2.13 4.35
C VAL A 214 30.97 -1.92 4.14
N VAL A 215 30.51 -0.66 4.27
CA VAL A 215 29.10 -0.29 4.06
C VAL A 215 28.68 -0.53 2.61
N ARG A 216 29.55 -0.26 1.62
CA ARG A 216 29.29 -0.55 0.20
C ARG A 216 29.09 -2.04 -0.05
N ASP A 217 29.92 -2.89 0.54
CA ASP A 217 29.86 -4.34 0.33
C ASP A 217 28.63 -4.96 1.02
N GLU A 218 28.22 -4.42 2.18
CA GLU A 218 26.92 -4.72 2.80
C GLU A 218 25.75 -4.26 1.93
N LEU A 219 25.78 -3.02 1.46
CA LEU A 219 24.76 -2.44 0.60
C LEU A 219 24.57 -3.28 -0.67
N ARG A 220 25.66 -3.68 -1.31
CA ARG A 220 25.62 -4.53 -2.52
C ARG A 220 24.91 -5.85 -2.25
N ARG A 221 25.12 -6.48 -1.09
CA ARG A 221 24.42 -7.72 -0.69
C ARG A 221 22.92 -7.50 -0.50
N HIS A 222 22.51 -6.36 0.06
CA HIS A 222 21.10 -6.04 0.24
C HIS A 222 20.40 -5.67 -1.07
N VAL A 223 21.09 -4.98 -1.98
CA VAL A 223 20.55 -4.52 -3.27
C VAL A 223 20.57 -5.63 -4.32
N GLN A 224 21.40 -6.67 -4.14
CA GLN A 224 21.47 -7.81 -5.04
C GLN A 224 20.09 -8.49 -5.16
N GLY A 225 19.54 -8.51 -6.37
CA GLY A 225 18.24 -9.13 -6.65
C GLY A 225 17.02 -8.28 -6.29
N LEU A 226 17.18 -6.98 -6.00
CA LEU A 226 16.08 -6.00 -5.91
C LEU A 226 15.75 -5.35 -7.26
N ALA A 227 16.77 -5.06 -8.07
CA ALA A 227 16.60 -4.37 -9.34
C ALA A 227 16.19 -5.35 -10.46
N LYS A 228 15.14 -5.01 -11.21
CA LYS A 228 14.88 -5.64 -12.52
C LYS A 228 16.03 -5.26 -13.47
N ALA A 229 16.42 -6.19 -14.35
CA ALA A 229 17.58 -6.02 -15.21
C ALA A 229 17.53 -4.68 -15.98
N LYS A 230 18.62 -3.89 -15.92
CA LYS A 230 18.82 -2.64 -16.66
C LYS A 230 18.99 -2.96 -18.16
N GLY A 231 17.90 -3.28 -18.84
CA GLY A 231 17.85 -3.45 -20.30
C GLY A 231 17.43 -2.17 -21.01
N SER A 232 17.54 -2.16 -22.34
CA SER A 232 17.04 -1.07 -23.21
C SER A 232 15.51 -0.93 -23.26
N GLN A 233 14.79 -1.77 -22.52
CA GLN A 233 13.33 -1.82 -22.52
C GLN A 233 12.77 -1.15 -21.25
N ILE A 234 11.67 -0.41 -21.40
CA ILE A 234 10.97 0.24 -20.28
C ILE A 234 10.63 -0.80 -19.21
N SER A 235 11.17 -0.62 -18.00
CA SER A 235 10.86 -1.44 -16.83
C SER A 235 9.65 -0.84 -16.12
N LEU A 236 8.57 -1.61 -16.02
CA LEU A 236 7.34 -1.21 -15.33
C LEU A 236 7.12 -2.13 -14.12
N PRO A 237 6.60 -1.60 -12.99
CA PRO A 237 6.12 -2.40 -11.86
C PRO A 237 5.00 -3.34 -12.28
N ASP A 238 5.07 -4.58 -11.79
CA ASP A 238 4.03 -5.60 -12.03
C ASP A 238 3.06 -5.64 -10.85
N VAL A 239 1.81 -6.00 -11.11
CA VAL A 239 0.81 -6.21 -10.05
C VAL A 239 1.17 -7.49 -9.29
N PRO A 240 1.17 -7.49 -7.93
CA PRO A 240 1.48 -8.68 -7.16
C PRO A 240 0.49 -9.80 -7.46
N THR A 241 1.03 -10.98 -7.72
CA THR A 241 0.28 -12.24 -7.77
C THR A 241 0.19 -12.91 -6.40
N PHE A 242 0.88 -12.33 -5.40
CA PHE A 242 1.05 -12.88 -4.04
C PHE A 242 1.71 -14.25 -4.03
N SER A 243 2.50 -14.55 -5.06
CA SER A 243 3.32 -15.76 -5.15
C SER A 243 4.39 -15.79 -4.05
N ILE A 244 5.05 -16.94 -3.91
CA ILE A 244 6.18 -17.08 -2.98
C ILE A 244 7.31 -16.12 -3.38
N GLU A 245 7.54 -15.92 -4.68
CA GLU A 245 8.54 -15.00 -5.22
C GLU A 245 8.22 -13.54 -4.85
N ASP A 246 6.94 -13.14 -4.97
CA ASP A 246 6.49 -11.80 -4.55
C ASP A 246 6.77 -11.57 -3.07
N ARG A 247 6.45 -12.55 -2.22
CA ARG A 247 6.70 -12.45 -0.76
C ARG A 247 8.20 -12.37 -0.45
N GLN A 248 9.03 -13.13 -1.17
CA GLN A 248 10.48 -13.06 -1.03
C GLN A 248 11.02 -11.69 -1.47
N LEU A 249 10.54 -11.15 -2.58
CA LEU A 249 10.92 -9.83 -3.07
C LEU A 249 10.57 -8.73 -2.05
N VAL A 250 9.34 -8.75 -1.52
CA VAL A 250 8.92 -7.87 -0.42
C VAL A 250 9.84 -8.05 0.79
N GLY A 251 10.16 -9.27 1.19
CA GLY A 251 11.07 -9.57 2.29
C GLY A 251 12.49 -8.99 2.10
N ARG A 252 13.02 -9.03 0.87
CA ARG A 252 14.32 -8.42 0.54
C ARG A 252 14.26 -6.89 0.63
N TRP A 253 13.23 -6.26 0.05
CA TRP A 253 13.03 -4.81 0.15
C TRP A 253 12.90 -4.36 1.60
N LYS A 254 12.11 -5.07 2.42
CA LYS A 254 11.97 -4.78 3.85
C LYS A 254 13.30 -4.87 4.60
N SER A 255 14.11 -5.88 4.29
CA SER A 255 15.44 -6.05 4.88
C SER A 255 16.37 -4.90 4.51
N TYR A 256 16.36 -4.47 3.24
CA TYR A 256 17.14 -3.32 2.78
C TYR A 256 16.71 -2.01 3.45
N LEU A 257 15.41 -1.72 3.50
CA LEU A 257 14.89 -0.49 4.11
C LEU A 257 15.21 -0.40 5.60
N LYS A 258 15.03 -1.51 6.35
CA LYS A 258 15.41 -1.58 7.76
C LYS A 258 16.92 -1.44 7.99
N TRP A 259 17.74 -1.96 7.08
CA TRP A 259 19.19 -1.77 7.14
C TRP A 259 19.58 -0.30 6.92
N GLU A 260 18.94 0.41 5.98
CA GLU A 260 19.15 1.86 5.79
C GLU A 260 18.71 2.67 7.02
N GLU A 261 17.59 2.31 7.65
CA GLU A 261 17.13 2.91 8.91
C GLU A 261 18.13 2.75 10.07
N GLY A 262 18.92 1.67 10.06
CA GLY A 262 19.98 1.40 11.04
C GLY A 262 21.18 2.34 10.98
N ASN A 263 21.21 3.28 10.03
CA ASN A 263 22.29 4.25 9.82
C ASN A 263 23.71 3.62 9.77
N PRO A 264 24.00 2.75 8.77
CA PRO A 264 25.29 2.08 8.65
C PRO A 264 26.46 3.05 8.42
N MET A 265 26.21 4.26 7.91
CA MET A 265 27.25 5.29 7.69
C MET A 265 27.58 6.14 8.92
N LEU A 266 26.76 6.10 9.97
CA LEU A 266 26.91 6.91 11.19
C LEU A 266 26.93 8.44 10.97
N ASP A 267 26.40 8.92 9.84
CA ASP A 267 26.26 10.36 9.59
C ASP A 267 24.80 10.78 9.73
N GLN A 268 24.50 11.45 10.84
CA GLN A 268 23.14 11.87 11.18
C GLN A 268 22.61 12.97 10.24
N LYS A 269 23.48 13.78 9.62
CA LYS A 269 23.06 14.91 8.79
C LYS A 269 22.38 14.45 7.50
N ILE A 270 22.86 13.35 6.93
CA ILE A 270 22.37 12.82 5.66
C ILE A 270 21.39 11.65 5.82
N LEU A 271 21.25 11.10 7.03
CA LEU A 271 20.42 9.93 7.30
C LEU A 271 18.99 10.07 6.76
N VAL A 272 18.32 11.19 7.10
CA VAL A 272 16.93 11.43 6.69
C VAL A 272 16.81 11.49 5.16
N ALA A 273 17.74 12.16 4.48
CA ALA A 273 17.74 12.26 3.02
C ALA A 273 17.96 10.88 2.38
N ARG A 274 18.91 10.10 2.92
CA ARG A 274 19.27 8.78 2.41
C ARG A 274 18.14 7.75 2.57
N VAL A 275 17.51 7.70 3.74
CA VAL A 275 16.40 6.78 3.99
C VAL A 275 15.16 7.20 3.18
N ALA A 276 14.86 8.50 3.10
CA ALA A 276 13.78 8.99 2.23
C ALA A 276 14.00 8.60 0.76
N HIS A 277 15.24 8.65 0.29
CA HIS A 277 15.61 8.23 -1.06
C HIS A 277 15.46 6.72 -1.27
N ALA A 278 15.88 5.90 -0.31
CA ALA A 278 15.67 4.45 -0.35
C ALA A 278 14.18 4.10 -0.43
N TYR A 279 13.33 4.79 0.36
CA TYR A 279 11.89 4.66 0.28
C TYR A 279 11.31 5.11 -1.07
N ARG A 280 11.78 6.24 -1.63
CA ARG A 280 11.36 6.70 -2.97
C ARG A 280 11.68 5.68 -4.05
N LYS A 281 12.86 5.04 -4.03
CA LYS A 281 13.19 3.95 -4.95
C LYS A 281 12.25 2.76 -4.75
N ALA A 282 12.04 2.35 -3.50
CA ALA A 282 11.23 1.20 -3.18
C ALA A 282 9.77 1.37 -3.65
N VAL A 283 9.16 2.54 -3.46
CA VAL A 283 7.76 2.78 -3.88
C VAL A 283 7.58 2.91 -5.39
N ILE A 284 8.65 3.21 -6.15
CA ILE A 284 8.61 3.18 -7.61
C ILE A 284 8.61 1.74 -8.10
N GLU A 285 9.56 0.92 -7.64
CA GLU A 285 9.68 -0.49 -8.05
C GLU A 285 8.53 -1.36 -7.52
N MET A 286 8.13 -1.12 -6.27
CA MET A 286 7.08 -1.86 -5.56
C MET A 286 5.77 -1.07 -5.48
N ARG A 287 5.42 -0.33 -6.54
CA ARG A 287 4.26 0.58 -6.61
C ARG A 287 2.95 -0.05 -6.15
N TYR A 288 2.72 -1.33 -6.45
CA TYR A 288 1.48 -2.03 -6.14
C TYR A 288 1.51 -2.83 -4.82
N TYR A 289 2.49 -2.58 -3.95
CA TYR A 289 2.63 -3.28 -2.67
C TYR A 289 2.33 -2.31 -1.51
N PRO A 290 1.10 -2.31 -0.94
CA PRO A 290 0.70 -1.39 0.12
C PRO A 290 1.61 -1.40 1.35
N GLU A 291 2.22 -2.55 1.65
CA GLU A 291 3.11 -2.71 2.81
C GLU A 291 4.34 -1.79 2.75
N ILE A 292 4.91 -1.56 1.57
CA ILE A 292 6.09 -0.70 1.40
C ILE A 292 5.72 0.77 1.56
N TRP A 293 4.56 1.18 1.01
CA TRP A 293 4.01 2.51 1.23
C TRP A 293 3.71 2.78 2.71
N PHE A 294 3.13 1.80 3.40
CA PHE A 294 2.87 1.91 4.84
C PHE A 294 4.17 2.03 5.65
N MET A 295 5.21 1.28 5.29
CA MET A 295 6.53 1.44 5.92
C MET A 295 7.10 2.85 5.73
N ALA A 296 7.04 3.39 4.51
CA ALA A 296 7.49 4.76 4.23
C ALA A 296 6.75 5.80 5.08
N TYR A 297 5.43 5.62 5.25
CA TYR A 297 4.60 6.41 6.15
C TYR A 297 5.07 6.31 7.61
N THR A 298 5.21 5.08 8.14
CA THR A 298 5.61 4.88 9.54
C THR A 298 6.97 5.47 9.87
N TRP A 299 7.90 5.40 8.91
CA TRP A 299 9.21 6.01 9.05
C TRP A 299 9.14 7.55 9.00
N CYS A 300 8.37 8.12 8.07
CA CYS A 300 8.20 9.58 8.02
C CYS A 300 7.55 10.13 9.30
N ASP A 301 6.57 9.41 9.87
CA ASP A 301 5.94 9.78 11.14
C ASP A 301 6.94 9.68 12.31
N SER A 302 7.81 8.66 12.35
CA SER A 302 8.83 8.50 13.40
C SER A 302 9.90 9.60 13.38
N VAL A 303 10.22 10.14 12.21
CA VAL A 303 11.13 11.28 12.04
C VAL A 303 10.43 12.63 12.29
N GLY A 304 9.10 12.65 12.45
CA GLY A 304 8.30 13.87 12.61
C GLY A 304 8.05 14.62 11.29
N ASN A 305 8.33 14.01 10.14
CA ASN A 305 8.06 14.59 8.82
C ASN A 305 6.63 14.26 8.35
N ILE A 306 5.65 14.93 8.96
CA ILE A 306 4.21 14.74 8.67
C ILE A 306 3.89 15.10 7.21
N ALA A 307 4.52 16.14 6.66
CA ALA A 307 4.30 16.55 5.28
C ALA A 307 4.75 15.45 4.29
N GLY A 308 5.93 14.86 4.51
CA GLY A 308 6.42 13.73 3.73
C GLY A 308 5.53 12.50 3.86
N ALA A 309 5.09 12.18 5.08
CA ALA A 309 4.16 11.09 5.37
C ALA A 309 2.85 11.23 4.57
N ARG A 310 2.29 12.45 4.50
CA ARG A 310 1.08 12.76 3.72
C ARG A 310 1.28 12.52 2.23
N VAL A 311 2.40 12.96 1.67
CA VAL A 311 2.71 12.79 0.23
C VAL A 311 2.85 11.31 -0.12
N PHE A 312 3.53 10.51 0.72
CA PHE A 312 3.65 9.07 0.50
C PHE A 312 2.29 8.37 0.55
N LEU A 313 1.45 8.66 1.54
CA LEU A 313 0.12 8.04 1.64
C LEU A 313 -0.79 8.47 0.49
N GLN A 314 -0.82 9.75 0.12
CA GLN A 314 -1.62 10.22 -1.02
C GLN A 314 -1.19 9.51 -2.31
N SER A 315 0.11 9.50 -2.61
CA SER A 315 0.65 8.82 -3.79
C SER A 315 0.39 7.30 -3.76
N GLY A 316 0.40 6.71 -2.56
CA GLY A 316 0.12 5.30 -2.33
C GLY A 316 -1.35 4.93 -2.55
N VAL A 317 -2.29 5.78 -2.12
CA VAL A 317 -3.73 5.63 -2.37
C VAL A 317 -4.05 5.81 -3.86
N GLU A 318 -3.43 6.78 -4.52
CA GLU A 318 -3.55 6.96 -5.97
C GLU A 318 -3.03 5.72 -6.74
N ALA A 319 -1.97 5.07 -6.25
CA ALA A 319 -1.43 3.84 -6.83
C ALA A 319 -2.30 2.60 -6.54
N ASN A 320 -2.83 2.50 -5.32
CA ASN A 320 -3.57 1.36 -4.79
C ASN A 320 -4.89 1.80 -4.15
N PRO A 321 -5.87 2.22 -4.97
CA PRO A 321 -7.12 2.78 -4.47
C PRO A 321 -7.99 1.77 -3.73
N ASP A 322 -7.78 0.47 -3.99
CA ASP A 322 -8.44 -0.67 -3.35
C ASP A 322 -7.79 -1.10 -2.02
N SER A 323 -6.71 -0.44 -1.59
CA SER A 323 -6.00 -0.82 -0.36
C SER A 323 -6.69 -0.29 0.90
N PHE A 324 -7.20 -1.20 1.73
CA PHE A 324 -7.75 -0.87 3.06
C PHE A 324 -6.69 -0.19 3.95
N ALA A 325 -5.48 -0.73 4.00
CA ALA A 325 -4.42 -0.24 4.88
C ALA A 325 -4.03 1.22 4.57
N LEU A 326 -3.87 1.57 3.29
CA LEU A 326 -3.46 2.92 2.90
C LEU A 326 -4.58 3.94 3.05
N ASN A 327 -5.81 3.59 2.68
CA ASN A 327 -6.96 4.48 2.84
C ASN A 327 -7.23 4.79 4.31
N TYR A 328 -7.20 3.77 5.18
CA TYR A 328 -7.38 3.96 6.63
C TYR A 328 -6.22 4.75 7.24
N ALA A 329 -4.97 4.42 6.90
CA ALA A 329 -3.81 5.20 7.38
C ALA A 329 -3.84 6.66 6.92
N TYR A 330 -4.31 6.91 5.69
CA TYR A 330 -4.42 8.27 5.16
C TYR A 330 -5.51 9.07 5.87
N ALA A 331 -6.68 8.46 6.08
CA ALA A 331 -7.75 9.06 6.86
C ALA A 331 -7.30 9.36 8.31
N GLU A 332 -6.60 8.43 8.97
CA GLU A 332 -6.07 8.62 10.31
C GLU A 332 -5.01 9.73 10.37
N LEU A 333 -4.13 9.83 9.37
CA LEU A 333 -3.13 10.91 9.32
C LEU A 333 -3.80 12.28 9.17
N LEU A 334 -4.79 12.40 8.29
CA LEU A 334 -5.55 13.64 8.13
C LEU A 334 -6.31 14.00 9.41
N GLU A 335 -6.95 13.01 10.05
CA GLU A 335 -7.61 13.19 11.35
C GLU A 335 -6.62 13.63 12.43
N LYS A 336 -5.42 13.03 12.49
CA LYS A 336 -4.33 13.38 13.42
C LYS A 336 -3.87 14.83 13.23
N VAL A 337 -3.68 15.27 11.99
CA VAL A 337 -3.26 16.65 11.66
C VAL A 337 -4.32 17.67 12.09
N GLU A 338 -5.60 17.38 11.85
CA GLU A 338 -6.68 18.27 12.30
C GLU A 338 -6.82 18.28 13.83
N CYS A 339 -6.63 17.14 14.49
CA CYS A 339 -6.66 17.06 15.95
C CYS A 339 -5.58 17.90 16.65
N GLN A 340 -4.45 18.16 15.99
CA GLN A 340 -3.39 19.04 16.49
C GLN A 340 -3.77 20.52 16.50
N LYS A 341 -4.80 20.93 15.74
CA LYS A 341 -5.32 22.30 15.72
C LYS A 341 -6.25 22.57 16.91
N ASP A 342 -6.42 23.85 17.23
CA ASP A 342 -7.40 24.34 18.21
C ASP A 342 -8.80 23.78 17.90
N VAL A 343 -9.55 23.40 18.94
CA VAL A 343 -10.89 22.77 18.82
C VAL A 343 -11.82 23.55 17.88
N ASN A 344 -11.79 24.88 17.94
CA ASN A 344 -12.65 25.75 17.13
C ASN A 344 -12.22 25.89 15.66
N LYS A 345 -11.02 25.40 15.30
CA LYS A 345 -10.43 25.49 13.95
C LYS A 345 -10.28 24.13 13.27
N ARG A 346 -10.76 23.05 13.90
CA ARG A 346 -10.69 21.71 13.32
C ARG A 346 -11.67 21.63 12.16
N ASP A 347 -11.16 21.27 10.99
CA ASP A 347 -11.99 21.00 9.83
C ASP A 347 -11.64 19.64 9.24
N PHE A 348 -12.55 18.70 9.41
CA PHE A 348 -12.39 17.33 8.96
C PHE A 348 -12.91 17.10 7.53
N ALA A 349 -13.28 18.15 6.79
CA ALA A 349 -13.78 18.05 5.42
C ALA A 349 -12.79 17.34 4.48
N GLY A 350 -11.48 17.38 4.76
CA GLY A 350 -10.46 16.67 3.98
C GLY A 350 -10.51 15.14 4.09
N VAL A 351 -11.10 14.58 5.15
CA VAL A 351 -11.14 13.13 5.40
C VAL A 351 -12.32 12.47 4.68
N THR A 352 -13.45 13.17 4.57
CA THR A 352 -14.67 12.66 3.94
C THR A 352 -14.45 12.19 2.49
N PRO A 353 -13.79 12.96 1.60
CA PRO A 353 -13.49 12.52 0.24
C PRO A 353 -12.63 11.26 0.16
N VAL A 354 -11.78 11.00 1.17
CA VAL A 354 -10.96 9.77 1.23
C VAL A 354 -11.86 8.56 1.38
N TYR A 355 -12.80 8.58 2.33
CA TYR A 355 -13.76 7.49 2.50
C TYR A 355 -14.71 7.36 1.31
N GLU A 356 -15.24 8.48 0.79
CA GLU A 356 -16.18 8.44 -0.34
C GLU A 356 -15.52 7.91 -1.61
N SER A 357 -14.28 8.32 -1.92
CA SER A 357 -13.51 7.78 -3.05
C SER A 357 -13.17 6.31 -2.86
N PHE A 358 -12.79 5.89 -1.65
CA PHE A 358 -12.50 4.49 -1.35
C PHE A 358 -13.74 3.61 -1.51
N ILE A 359 -14.87 4.01 -0.93
CA ILE A 359 -16.17 3.33 -1.06
C ILE A 359 -16.58 3.23 -2.54
N ALA A 360 -16.44 4.30 -3.32
CA ALA A 360 -16.76 4.28 -4.75
C ALA A 360 -15.92 3.25 -5.52
N VAL A 361 -14.63 3.11 -5.19
CA VAL A 361 -13.74 2.10 -5.79
C VAL A 361 -14.18 0.68 -5.42
N LEU A 362 -14.48 0.43 -4.14
CA LEU A 362 -14.97 -0.87 -3.69
C LEU A 362 -16.32 -1.24 -4.34
N ARG A 363 -17.24 -0.27 -4.44
CA ARG A 363 -18.53 -0.44 -5.11
C ARG A 363 -18.35 -0.81 -6.59
N LYS A 364 -17.43 -0.15 -7.30
CA LYS A 364 -17.11 -0.50 -8.69
C LYS A 364 -16.59 -1.94 -8.82
N ASN A 365 -15.77 -2.39 -7.89
CA ASN A 365 -15.28 -3.77 -7.86
C ASN A 365 -16.41 -4.77 -7.63
N LEU A 366 -17.32 -4.47 -6.70
CA LEU A 366 -18.52 -5.28 -6.43
C LEU A 366 -19.43 -5.40 -7.65
N VAL A 367 -19.72 -4.29 -8.33
CA VAL A 367 -20.53 -4.29 -9.56
C VAL A 367 -19.88 -5.21 -10.61
N ARG A 368 -18.56 -5.06 -10.84
CA ARG A 368 -17.83 -5.89 -11.80
C ARG A 368 -17.90 -7.38 -11.48
N VAL A 369 -17.70 -7.78 -10.22
CA VAL A 369 -17.76 -9.20 -9.83
C VAL A 369 -19.20 -9.73 -9.89
N THR A 370 -20.18 -8.88 -9.59
CA THR A 370 -21.60 -9.22 -9.71
C THR A 370 -21.96 -9.51 -11.17
N GLU A 371 -21.58 -8.63 -12.10
CA GLU A 371 -21.75 -8.85 -13.54
C GLU A 371 -21.10 -10.16 -13.99
N LEU A 372 -19.85 -10.42 -13.59
CA LEU A 372 -19.15 -11.67 -13.91
C LEU A 372 -19.88 -12.90 -13.37
N SER A 373 -20.45 -12.82 -12.17
CA SER A 373 -21.21 -13.92 -11.57
C SER A 373 -22.51 -14.24 -12.35
N VAL A 374 -23.13 -13.22 -12.95
CA VAL A 374 -24.37 -13.37 -13.74
C VAL A 374 -24.06 -13.85 -15.16
N THR A 375 -23.02 -13.33 -15.79
CA THR A 375 -22.66 -13.69 -17.18
C THR A 375 -22.00 -15.06 -17.30
N THR A 376 -21.40 -15.57 -16.22
CA THR A 376 -20.66 -16.83 -16.24
C THR A 376 -21.61 -18.03 -16.21
N SER A 377 -21.69 -18.76 -17.32
CA SER A 377 -22.49 -19.99 -17.47
C SER A 377 -21.84 -21.24 -16.86
N LEU A 378 -20.56 -21.18 -16.48
CA LEU A 378 -19.82 -22.30 -15.88
C LEU A 378 -20.16 -22.45 -14.39
N PRO A 379 -20.76 -23.57 -13.93
CA PRO A 379 -21.22 -23.72 -12.55
C PRO A 379 -20.11 -23.56 -11.50
N GLY A 380 -18.93 -24.17 -11.71
CA GLY A 380 -17.83 -24.08 -10.76
C GLY A 380 -17.26 -22.67 -10.58
N LEU A 381 -17.23 -21.88 -11.67
CA LEU A 381 -16.73 -20.52 -11.63
C LEU A 381 -17.78 -19.55 -11.05
N ASN A 382 -19.06 -19.81 -11.34
CA ASN A 382 -20.19 -19.09 -10.75
C ASN A 382 -20.22 -19.24 -9.22
N THR A 383 -20.07 -20.47 -8.70
CA THR A 383 -19.99 -20.72 -7.25
C THR A 383 -18.83 -19.98 -6.60
N ARG A 384 -17.66 -19.94 -7.26
CA ARG A 384 -16.50 -19.17 -6.78
C ARG A 384 -16.80 -17.68 -6.69
N TYR A 385 -17.41 -17.08 -7.72
CA TYR A 385 -17.77 -15.66 -7.69
C TYR A 385 -18.81 -15.36 -6.61
N LYS A 386 -19.78 -16.25 -6.38
CA LYS A 386 -20.75 -16.09 -5.28
C LYS A 386 -20.07 -16.08 -3.91
N GLN A 387 -19.11 -16.98 -3.67
CA GLN A 387 -18.33 -17.00 -2.43
C GLN A 387 -17.47 -15.74 -2.28
N GLU A 388 -16.84 -15.28 -3.37
CA GLU A 388 -16.05 -14.06 -3.39
C GLU A 388 -16.91 -12.82 -3.08
N LEU A 389 -18.13 -12.74 -3.64
CA LEU A 389 -19.06 -11.64 -3.39
C LEU A 389 -19.45 -11.51 -1.91
N VAL A 390 -19.66 -12.62 -1.19
CA VAL A 390 -19.94 -12.59 0.25
C VAL A 390 -18.80 -11.91 1.01
N GLY A 391 -17.55 -12.29 0.71
CA GLY A 391 -16.37 -11.68 1.32
C GLY A 391 -16.21 -10.20 0.97
N LEU A 392 -16.42 -9.84 -0.30
CA LEU A 392 -16.33 -8.45 -0.77
C LEU A 392 -17.41 -7.55 -0.16
N LYS A 393 -18.65 -8.05 0.01
CA LYS A 393 -19.72 -7.29 0.69
C LYS A 393 -19.37 -7.00 2.15
N LEU A 394 -18.81 -7.96 2.87
CA LEU A 394 -18.36 -7.75 4.24
C LEU A 394 -17.22 -6.73 4.32
N GLN A 395 -16.26 -6.78 3.38
CA GLN A 395 -15.20 -5.79 3.27
C GLN A 395 -15.74 -4.39 2.94
N TYR A 396 -16.75 -4.29 2.08
CA TYR A 396 -17.43 -3.04 1.75
C TYR A 396 -18.18 -2.46 2.95
N ALA A 397 -18.92 -3.29 3.68
CA ALA A 397 -19.57 -2.91 4.94
C ALA A 397 -18.54 -2.42 5.96
N ASN A 398 -17.37 -3.06 6.06
CA ASN A 398 -16.30 -2.60 6.95
C ASN A 398 -15.84 -1.17 6.64
N ALA A 399 -15.70 -0.80 5.37
CA ALA A 399 -15.33 0.56 4.97
C ALA A 399 -16.38 1.60 5.42
N TRP A 400 -17.67 1.29 5.25
CA TRP A 400 -18.76 2.11 5.77
C TRP A 400 -18.75 2.23 7.30
N ILE A 401 -18.48 1.13 8.00
CA ILE A 401 -18.38 1.11 9.47
C ILE A 401 -17.23 2.02 9.94
N GLN A 402 -16.07 1.97 9.29
CA GLN A 402 -14.96 2.87 9.63
C GLN A 402 -15.31 4.33 9.34
N TYR A 403 -15.97 4.61 8.21
CA TYR A 403 -16.41 5.96 7.87
C TYR A 403 -17.41 6.52 8.90
N MET A 404 -18.38 5.69 9.33
CA MET A 404 -19.34 6.03 10.38
C MET A 404 -18.64 6.31 11.72
N ARG A 405 -17.67 5.47 12.12
CA ARG A 405 -16.89 5.63 13.36
C ARG A 405 -16.07 6.92 13.34
N PHE A 406 -15.39 7.20 12.23
CA PHE A 406 -14.66 8.45 12.02
C PHE A 406 -15.60 9.65 12.16
N SER A 407 -16.71 9.66 11.42
CA SER A 407 -17.64 10.79 11.38
C SER A 407 -18.22 11.06 12.76
N ARG A 408 -18.57 10.01 13.52
CA ARG A 408 -19.01 10.14 14.90
C ARG A 408 -17.92 10.70 15.82
N ARG A 409 -16.71 10.15 15.80
CA ARG A 409 -15.65 10.52 16.77
C ARG A 409 -15.11 11.93 16.54
N SER A 410 -15.10 12.39 15.28
CA SER A 410 -14.51 13.68 14.90
C SER A 410 -15.54 14.80 14.80
N GLN A 411 -16.76 14.51 14.32
CA GLN A 411 -17.79 15.51 14.03
C GLN A 411 -19.09 15.32 14.85
N GLY A 412 -19.14 14.30 15.72
CA GLY A 412 -20.26 14.07 16.64
C GLY A 412 -21.35 13.14 16.09
N ARG A 413 -22.33 12.85 16.96
CA ARG A 413 -23.38 11.84 16.74
C ARG A 413 -24.14 12.01 15.42
N MET A 414 -24.60 13.23 15.12
CA MET A 414 -25.40 13.50 13.93
C MET A 414 -24.63 13.22 12.63
N SER A 415 -23.34 13.55 12.57
CA SER A 415 -22.51 13.25 11.40
C SER A 415 -22.37 11.74 11.18
N GLY A 416 -22.18 10.97 12.25
CA GLY A 416 -22.20 9.50 12.17
C GLY A 416 -23.53 8.93 11.65
N LEU A 417 -24.66 9.49 12.08
CA LEU A 417 -25.99 9.08 11.60
C LEU A 417 -26.21 9.39 10.12
N VAL A 418 -25.73 10.53 9.62
CA VAL A 418 -25.79 10.86 8.18
C VAL A 418 -25.06 9.79 7.36
N VAL A 419 -23.88 9.35 7.81
CA VAL A 419 -23.13 8.28 7.14
C VAL A 419 -23.83 6.93 7.23
N PHE A 420 -24.45 6.61 8.37
CA PHE A 420 -25.25 5.40 8.54
C PHE A 420 -26.41 5.36 7.54
N VAL A 421 -27.19 6.44 7.43
CA VAL A 421 -28.31 6.52 6.48
C VAL A 421 -27.82 6.34 5.03
N LYS A 422 -26.73 7.02 4.64
CA LYS A 422 -26.10 6.84 3.33
C LYS A 422 -25.71 5.37 3.07
N ALA A 423 -25.19 4.67 4.07
CA ALA A 423 -24.81 3.27 3.94
C ALA A 423 -26.05 2.36 3.75
N CYS A 424 -27.14 2.63 4.47
CA CYS A 424 -28.39 1.87 4.38
C CYS A 424 -29.09 2.01 3.00
N GLU A 425 -28.83 3.09 2.28
CA GLU A 425 -29.36 3.31 0.93
C GLU A 425 -28.62 2.51 -0.16
N ASP A 426 -27.45 1.92 0.13
CA ASP A 426 -26.63 1.18 -0.83
C ASP A 426 -26.98 -0.32 -0.86
N GLU A 427 -27.32 -0.82 -2.05
CA GLU A 427 -27.74 -2.21 -2.31
C GLU A 427 -26.73 -3.30 -1.91
N PHE A 428 -25.43 -2.97 -1.84
CA PHE A 428 -24.39 -3.93 -1.52
C PHE A 428 -24.09 -4.03 -0.02
N VAL A 429 -24.64 -3.12 0.78
CA VAL A 429 -24.43 -3.10 2.23
C VAL A 429 -25.27 -4.18 2.90
N GLY A 430 -24.60 -5.04 3.67
CA GLY A 430 -25.23 -6.06 4.50
C GLY A 430 -25.68 -5.53 5.86
N TRP A 431 -26.29 -6.41 6.65
CA TRP A 431 -26.79 -6.10 7.99
C TRP A 431 -25.67 -5.74 9.00
N ASP A 432 -24.40 -6.05 8.70
CA ASP A 432 -23.24 -5.73 9.55
C ASP A 432 -23.20 -4.23 9.92
N VAL A 433 -23.66 -3.35 9.04
CA VAL A 433 -23.70 -1.90 9.29
C VAL A 433 -24.76 -1.55 10.35
N TYR A 434 -25.92 -2.22 10.33
CA TYR A 434 -26.97 -2.05 11.34
C TYR A 434 -26.50 -2.51 12.71
N GLU A 435 -25.89 -3.71 12.78
CA GLU A 435 -25.30 -4.22 14.01
C GLU A 435 -24.24 -3.24 14.55
N ALA A 436 -23.30 -2.83 13.69
CA ALA A 436 -22.24 -1.92 14.09
C ALA A 436 -22.77 -0.56 14.57
N ALA A 437 -23.83 -0.02 13.94
CA ALA A 437 -24.47 1.22 14.33
C ALA A 437 -25.21 1.07 15.67
N ALA A 438 -25.97 -0.01 15.86
CA ALA A 438 -26.68 -0.30 17.09
C ALA A 438 -25.72 -0.47 18.28
N LEU A 439 -24.65 -1.25 18.11
CA LEU A 439 -23.62 -1.43 19.13
C LEU A 439 -22.86 -0.14 19.42
N LEU A 440 -22.64 0.71 18.41
CA LEU A 440 -22.02 2.01 18.59
C LEU A 440 -22.91 2.95 19.43
N GLU A 441 -24.20 3.03 19.13
CA GLU A 441 -25.17 3.80 19.92
C GLU A 441 -25.27 3.28 21.34
N TYR A 442 -25.40 1.96 21.53
CA TYR A 442 -25.46 1.35 22.87
C TYR A 442 -24.26 1.70 23.74
N ARG A 443 -23.04 1.67 23.18
CA ARG A 443 -21.81 1.89 23.95
C ARG A 443 -21.48 3.35 24.20
N THR A 444 -22.02 4.27 23.39
CA THR A 444 -21.60 5.68 23.43
C THR A 444 -22.70 6.64 23.87
N ASN A 445 -23.96 6.24 23.80
CA ASN A 445 -25.08 7.03 24.31
C ASN A 445 -25.49 6.55 25.71
N VAL A 446 -25.16 7.34 26.72
CA VAL A 446 -25.31 6.98 28.14
C VAL A 446 -26.76 6.92 28.58
N GLU A 447 -27.62 7.79 28.07
CA GLU A 447 -29.02 7.91 28.54
C GLU A 447 -29.94 6.93 27.82
N ASP A 448 -29.86 6.90 26.49
CA ASP A 448 -30.85 6.21 25.64
C ASP A 448 -30.23 5.12 24.75
N GLY A 449 -28.95 4.76 24.96
CA GLY A 449 -28.22 3.85 24.07
C GLY A 449 -28.90 2.51 23.85
N GLY A 450 -29.47 1.90 24.89
CA GLY A 450 -30.23 0.63 24.77
C GLY A 450 -31.46 0.76 23.90
N ARG A 451 -32.28 1.81 24.11
CA ARG A 451 -33.49 2.07 23.34
C ARG A 451 -33.17 2.34 21.87
N VAL A 452 -32.16 3.18 21.60
CA VAL A 452 -31.75 3.52 20.23
C VAL A 452 -31.18 2.29 19.51
N ALA A 453 -30.37 1.48 20.20
CA ALA A 453 -29.84 0.24 19.61
C ALA A 453 -30.96 -0.73 19.21
N ILE A 454 -31.97 -0.92 20.06
CA ILE A 454 -33.15 -1.74 19.74
C ILE A 454 -33.89 -1.17 18.51
N GLN A 455 -34.10 0.14 18.46
CA GLN A 455 -34.73 0.78 17.29
C GLN A 455 -33.93 0.56 16.01
N THR A 456 -32.60 0.66 16.07
CA THR A 456 -31.72 0.39 14.92
C THR A 456 -31.81 -1.09 14.49
N PHE A 457 -31.85 -2.02 15.44
CA PHE A 457 -32.02 -3.44 15.12
C PHE A 457 -33.40 -3.74 14.51
N GLU A 458 -34.49 -3.20 15.06
CA GLU A 458 -35.84 -3.36 14.49
C GLU A 458 -35.94 -2.74 13.09
N ALA A 459 -35.30 -1.60 12.84
CA ALA A 459 -35.22 -1.03 11.49
C ALA A 459 -34.52 -1.99 10.52
N GLY A 460 -33.43 -2.63 10.94
CA GLY A 460 -32.77 -3.65 10.12
C GLY A 460 -33.58 -4.94 9.94
N MET A 461 -34.52 -5.26 10.85
CA MET A 461 -35.40 -6.42 10.71
C MET A 461 -36.35 -6.30 9.51
N GLU A 462 -36.69 -5.08 9.07
CA GLU A 462 -37.50 -4.85 7.87
C GLU A 462 -36.78 -5.33 6.60
N ALA A 463 -35.46 -5.16 6.53
CA ALA A 463 -34.65 -5.53 5.37
C ALA A 463 -34.01 -6.94 5.48
N PHE A 464 -33.61 -7.34 6.70
CA PHE A 464 -32.77 -8.52 6.94
C PHE A 464 -33.40 -9.52 7.91
N GLY A 465 -34.69 -9.40 8.24
CA GLY A 465 -35.38 -10.34 9.13
C GLY A 465 -35.43 -11.78 8.62
N GLY A 466 -35.22 -12.00 7.31
CA GLY A 466 -35.07 -13.32 6.70
C GLY A 466 -33.65 -13.90 6.73
N ASP A 467 -32.67 -13.22 7.32
CA ASP A 467 -31.30 -13.73 7.53
C ASP A 467 -31.14 -14.20 8.98
N ALA A 468 -30.96 -15.51 9.17
CA ALA A 468 -30.79 -16.11 10.49
C ALA A 468 -29.57 -15.57 11.25
N SER A 469 -28.51 -15.15 10.54
CA SER A 469 -27.29 -14.60 11.15
C SER A 469 -27.54 -13.22 11.76
N TYR A 470 -28.37 -12.39 11.08
CA TYR A 470 -28.77 -11.09 11.60
C TYR A 470 -29.65 -11.24 12.84
N VAL A 471 -30.66 -12.12 12.77
CA VAL A 471 -31.54 -12.43 13.90
C VAL A 471 -30.76 -12.95 15.10
N LEU A 472 -29.78 -13.81 14.87
CA LEU A 472 -28.88 -14.31 15.91
C LEU A 472 -28.08 -13.19 16.57
N SER A 473 -27.52 -12.25 15.79
CA SER A 473 -26.82 -11.08 16.33
C SER A 473 -27.74 -10.22 17.21
N TYR A 474 -28.95 -9.94 16.73
CA TYR A 474 -29.92 -9.14 17.47
C TYR A 474 -30.38 -9.84 18.76
N LEU A 475 -30.69 -11.14 18.70
CA LEU A 475 -31.06 -11.94 19.87
C LEU A 475 -29.94 -11.96 20.91
N SER A 476 -28.69 -12.19 20.46
CA SER A 476 -27.51 -12.17 21.32
C SER A 476 -27.33 -10.81 21.99
N PHE A 477 -27.60 -9.71 21.28
CA PHE A 477 -27.58 -8.37 21.85
C PHE A 477 -28.63 -8.20 22.94
N LEU A 478 -29.90 -8.57 22.69
CA LEU A 478 -31.00 -8.45 23.66
C LEU A 478 -30.74 -9.25 24.95
N LEU A 479 -30.22 -10.47 24.80
CA LEU A 479 -29.82 -11.32 25.92
C LEU A 479 -28.67 -10.67 26.72
N ARG A 480 -27.67 -10.11 26.04
CA ARG A 480 -26.53 -9.42 26.66
C ARG A 480 -26.93 -8.19 27.46
N ILE A 481 -27.93 -7.42 27.01
CA ILE A 481 -28.46 -6.25 27.74
C ILE A 481 -29.54 -6.64 28.77
N ASN A 482 -29.76 -7.94 28.98
CA ASN A 482 -30.73 -8.51 29.92
C ASN A 482 -32.18 -8.07 29.67
N LEU A 483 -32.57 -7.89 28.41
CA LEU A 483 -33.97 -7.63 28.03
C LEU A 483 -34.68 -8.95 27.65
N GLN A 484 -34.87 -9.81 28.65
CA GLN A 484 -35.40 -11.17 28.46
C GLN A 484 -36.77 -11.20 27.79
N LYS A 485 -37.67 -10.25 28.10
CA LYS A 485 -38.99 -10.17 27.47
C LYS A 485 -38.87 -9.92 25.97
N ASN A 486 -38.09 -8.92 25.58
CA ASN A 486 -37.86 -8.59 24.17
C ASN A 486 -37.14 -9.72 23.44
N ALA A 487 -36.15 -10.37 24.09
CA ALA A 487 -35.44 -11.52 23.52
C ALA A 487 -36.40 -12.68 23.24
N ARG A 488 -37.29 -13.00 24.18
CA ARG A 488 -38.33 -14.02 24.02
C ARG A 488 -39.30 -13.67 22.91
N GLU A 489 -39.79 -12.43 22.87
CA GLU A 489 -40.71 -11.95 21.84
C GLU A 489 -40.07 -12.05 20.45
N LEU A 490 -38.82 -11.64 20.30
CA LEU A 490 -38.06 -11.79 19.05
C LEU A 490 -37.92 -13.25 18.67
N PHE A 491 -37.50 -14.11 19.60
CA PHE A 491 -37.31 -15.54 19.37
C PHE A 491 -38.60 -16.21 18.87
N GLU A 492 -39.71 -16.05 19.59
CA GLU A 492 -40.99 -16.66 19.20
C GLU A 492 -41.54 -16.08 17.89
N ARG A 493 -41.25 -14.80 17.57
CA ARG A 493 -41.65 -14.16 16.31
C ARG A 493 -40.97 -14.78 15.09
N VAL A 494 -39.71 -15.18 15.20
CA VAL A 494 -38.86 -15.53 14.05
C VAL A 494 -38.56 -17.03 13.94
N ILE A 495 -38.64 -17.80 15.02
CA ILE A 495 -38.13 -19.18 15.02
C ILE A 495 -38.90 -20.12 14.06
N ALA A 496 -40.17 -19.81 13.79
CA ALA A 496 -41.01 -20.57 12.87
C ALA A 496 -40.85 -20.16 11.39
N THR A 497 -40.14 -19.06 11.10
CA THR A 497 -39.96 -18.59 9.71
C THR A 497 -38.78 -19.22 9.00
N PHE A 498 -37.86 -19.83 9.74
CA PHE A 498 -36.63 -20.44 9.22
C PHE A 498 -36.76 -21.96 9.06
N SER A 499 -35.96 -22.54 8.16
CA SER A 499 -35.79 -24.00 8.13
C SER A 499 -35.11 -24.50 9.41
N PRO A 500 -35.29 -25.79 9.79
CA PRO A 500 -34.61 -26.33 10.97
C PRO A 500 -33.09 -26.17 10.93
N GLU A 501 -32.46 -26.22 9.75
CA GLU A 501 -31.02 -26.05 9.63
C GLU A 501 -30.58 -24.61 9.91
N GLU A 502 -31.28 -23.62 9.36
CA GLU A 502 -31.00 -22.19 9.55
C GLU A 502 -31.38 -21.70 10.96
N ALA A 503 -32.42 -22.28 11.56
CA ALA A 503 -32.88 -21.95 12.90
C ALA A 503 -31.95 -22.49 14.01
N LYS A 504 -31.11 -23.49 13.71
CA LYS A 504 -30.29 -24.18 14.71
C LYS A 504 -29.41 -23.25 15.55
N PRO A 505 -28.67 -22.28 14.99
CA PRO A 505 -27.87 -21.35 15.78
C PRO A 505 -28.72 -20.46 16.70
N ILE A 506 -29.93 -20.10 16.28
CA ILE A 506 -30.87 -19.29 17.08
C ILE A 506 -31.38 -20.12 18.26
N TRP A 507 -31.74 -21.38 18.03
CA TRP A 507 -32.10 -22.33 19.09
C TRP A 507 -30.98 -22.54 20.09
N ASP A 508 -29.76 -22.76 19.61
CA ASP A 508 -28.60 -22.98 20.46
C ASP A 508 -28.36 -21.75 21.35
N CYS A 509 -28.33 -20.53 20.79
CA CYS A 509 -28.19 -19.27 21.54
C CYS A 509 -29.29 -19.05 22.58
N TRP A 510 -30.56 -19.28 22.22
CA TRP A 510 -31.68 -19.15 23.15
C TRP A 510 -31.56 -20.17 24.30
N SER A 511 -31.30 -21.43 23.98
CA SER A 511 -31.21 -22.50 24.97
C SER A 511 -30.05 -22.33 25.94
N GLU A 512 -28.88 -21.87 25.47
CA GLU A 512 -27.72 -21.57 26.32
C GLU A 512 -28.06 -20.51 27.37
N SER A 513 -28.77 -19.45 26.98
CA SER A 513 -29.19 -18.41 27.92
C SER A 513 -30.16 -18.93 28.99
N LEU A 514 -31.05 -19.86 28.62
CA LEU A 514 -31.98 -20.49 29.55
C LEU A 514 -31.28 -21.45 30.51
N TYR A 515 -30.30 -22.22 30.03
CA TYR A 515 -29.53 -23.14 30.87
C TYR A 515 -28.75 -22.41 31.96
N GLU A 516 -28.25 -21.21 31.68
CA GLU A 516 -27.46 -20.43 32.62
C GLU A 516 -28.32 -19.63 33.62
N TYR A 517 -29.44 -19.05 33.19
CA TYR A 517 -30.12 -18.01 33.98
C TYR A 517 -31.62 -18.25 34.29
N ASP A 518 -32.28 -19.20 33.63
CA ASP A 518 -33.71 -19.47 33.87
C ASP A 518 -33.93 -20.69 34.78
N ASN A 519 -35.19 -20.98 35.07
CA ASN A 519 -35.62 -22.10 35.89
C ASN A 519 -35.66 -23.42 35.10
N LEU A 520 -35.62 -24.54 35.82
CA LEU A 520 -35.58 -25.87 35.23
C LEU A 520 -36.85 -26.20 34.41
N GLU A 521 -38.02 -25.67 34.76
CA GLU A 521 -39.26 -25.91 34.02
C GLU A 521 -39.17 -25.33 32.61
N SER A 522 -38.75 -24.06 32.47
CA SER A 522 -38.49 -23.41 31.18
C SER A 522 -37.49 -24.17 30.34
N VAL A 523 -36.42 -24.66 30.97
CA VAL A 523 -35.35 -25.45 30.32
C VAL A 523 -35.92 -26.75 29.75
N LEU A 524 -36.68 -27.51 30.55
CA LEU A 524 -37.26 -28.77 30.11
C LEU A 524 -38.32 -28.58 29.00
N GLN A 525 -39.16 -27.55 29.10
CA GLN A 525 -40.13 -27.20 28.05
C GLN A 525 -39.43 -26.88 26.73
N THR A 526 -38.34 -26.11 26.78
CA THR A 526 -37.55 -25.76 25.59
C THR A 526 -36.87 -26.99 25.00
N GLU A 527 -36.32 -27.88 25.82
CA GLU A 527 -35.73 -29.12 25.34
C GLU A 527 -36.73 -30.06 24.69
N SER A 528 -37.96 -30.14 25.20
CA SER A 528 -39.02 -30.90 24.53
C SER A 528 -39.30 -30.36 23.13
N ARG A 529 -39.40 -29.02 22.97
CA ARG A 529 -39.55 -28.38 21.65
C ARG A 529 -38.35 -28.67 20.74
N ILE A 530 -37.13 -28.58 21.25
CA ILE A 530 -35.91 -28.91 20.48
C ILE A 530 -35.89 -30.38 20.06
N ALA A 531 -36.32 -31.30 20.93
CA ALA A 531 -36.35 -32.73 20.62
C ALA A 531 -37.36 -33.07 19.51
N GLU A 532 -38.49 -32.37 19.44
CA GLU A 532 -39.47 -32.51 18.36
C GLU A 532 -38.92 -32.03 17.02
N ILE A 533 -38.17 -30.91 17.01
CA ILE A 533 -37.62 -30.31 15.79
C ILE A 533 -36.37 -31.06 15.31
N TYR A 534 -35.52 -31.53 16.23
CA TYR A 534 -34.26 -32.21 15.95
C TYR A 534 -34.26 -33.64 16.55
N PRO A 535 -35.05 -34.56 15.99
CA PRO A 535 -35.18 -35.93 16.54
C PRO A 535 -33.88 -36.72 16.46
N ASN A 536 -32.98 -36.35 15.55
CA ASN A 536 -31.68 -37.01 15.37
C ASN A 536 -30.63 -36.59 16.41
N ASP A 537 -30.86 -35.51 17.18
CA ASP A 537 -29.93 -35.12 18.24
C ASP A 537 -30.12 -36.08 19.45
N PRO A 538 -29.05 -36.74 19.93
CA PRO A 538 -29.16 -37.63 21.08
C PRO A 538 -29.58 -36.88 22.35
N PRO A 539 -30.49 -37.43 23.18
CA PRO A 539 -30.88 -36.81 24.45
C PRO A 539 -29.69 -36.51 25.37
N LEU A 540 -28.71 -37.43 25.42
CA LEU A 540 -27.52 -37.27 26.25
C LEU A 540 -26.62 -36.11 25.78
N LYS A 541 -26.59 -35.83 24.47
CA LYS A 541 -25.84 -34.68 23.92
C LYS A 541 -26.46 -33.35 24.36
N ARG A 542 -27.80 -33.26 24.38
CA ARG A 542 -28.51 -32.07 24.89
C ARG A 542 -28.31 -31.90 26.39
N PHE A 543 -28.41 -32.99 27.14
CA PHE A 543 -28.15 -33.01 28.57
C PHE A 543 -26.70 -32.59 28.89
N GLY A 544 -25.72 -33.08 28.13
CA GLY A 544 -24.32 -32.64 28.22
C GLY A 544 -24.17 -31.14 28.05
N ARG A 545 -24.73 -30.58 26.95
CA ARG A 545 -24.71 -29.15 26.64
C ARG A 545 -25.24 -28.27 27.77
N ARG A 546 -26.31 -28.68 28.45
CA ARG A 546 -26.89 -27.96 29.60
C ARG A 546 -25.89 -27.72 30.73
N HIS A 547 -24.94 -28.63 30.90
CA HIS A 547 -23.96 -28.62 31.99
C HIS A 547 -22.57 -28.15 31.53
N VAL A 548 -22.46 -27.63 30.30
CA VAL A 548 -21.23 -27.02 29.81
C VAL A 548 -21.04 -25.67 30.45
N TYR A 549 -19.83 -25.40 30.93
CA TYR A 549 -19.45 -24.08 31.41
C TYR A 549 -18.04 -23.74 30.95
N ARG A 550 -17.86 -22.55 30.34
CA ARG A 550 -16.58 -22.09 29.78
C ARG A 550 -15.90 -23.10 28.83
N GLY A 551 -16.72 -23.87 28.08
CA GLY A 551 -16.24 -24.88 27.15
C GLY A 551 -15.77 -26.20 27.77
N THR A 552 -15.87 -26.34 29.09
CA THR A 552 -15.67 -27.64 29.77
C THR A 552 -16.97 -28.43 29.71
N ASP A 553 -16.91 -29.64 29.16
CA ASP A 553 -18.02 -30.59 29.11
C ASP A 553 -17.62 -31.86 29.87
N PRO A 554 -17.83 -31.92 31.20
CA PRO A 554 -17.43 -33.07 32.01
C PRO A 554 -18.11 -34.38 31.56
N ILE A 555 -19.35 -34.30 31.06
CA ILE A 555 -20.09 -35.48 30.61
C ILE A 555 -19.42 -36.04 29.35
N ALA A 556 -19.05 -35.19 28.39
CA ALA A 556 -18.31 -35.66 27.22
C ALA A 556 -16.88 -36.11 27.58
N ASP A 557 -16.15 -35.29 28.33
CA ASP A 557 -14.74 -35.50 28.60
C ASP A 557 -14.48 -36.70 29.53
N HIS A 558 -15.28 -36.88 30.59
CA HIS A 558 -15.13 -37.96 31.56
C HIS A 558 -16.06 -39.14 31.26
N ASP A 559 -17.37 -38.93 31.17
CA ASP A 559 -18.35 -40.04 31.11
C ASP A 559 -18.43 -40.68 29.71
N LEU A 560 -18.22 -39.90 28.65
CA LEU A 560 -18.15 -40.39 27.26
C LEU A 560 -16.72 -40.64 26.77
N GLY A 561 -15.71 -40.41 27.63
CA GLY A 561 -14.31 -40.78 27.37
C GLY A 561 -13.60 -39.97 26.28
N PHE A 562 -14.08 -38.77 25.92
CA PHE A 562 -13.43 -37.95 24.89
C PHE A 562 -12.00 -37.55 25.26
N THR A 563 -11.69 -37.42 26.56
CA THR A 563 -10.31 -37.18 27.04
C THR A 563 -9.38 -38.36 26.74
N HIS A 564 -9.84 -39.59 26.94
CA HIS A 564 -9.09 -40.80 26.62
C HIS A 564 -8.79 -40.92 25.12
N VAL A 565 -9.77 -40.60 24.28
CA VAL A 565 -9.60 -40.59 22.82
C VAL A 565 -8.61 -39.50 22.37
N LYS A 566 -8.72 -38.28 22.91
CA LYS A 566 -7.77 -37.19 22.65
C LYS A 566 -6.34 -37.57 23.07
N ALA A 567 -6.17 -38.22 24.22
CA ALA A 567 -4.87 -38.68 24.72
C ALA A 567 -4.28 -39.80 23.85
N GLN A 568 -5.09 -40.77 23.41
CA GLN A 568 -4.64 -41.81 22.47
C GLN A 568 -4.21 -41.23 21.13
N ALA A 569 -4.98 -40.29 20.56
CA ALA A 569 -4.64 -39.63 19.30
C ALA A 569 -3.35 -38.78 19.40
N ALA A 570 -3.14 -38.10 20.53
CA ALA A 570 -1.91 -37.36 20.81
C ALA A 570 -0.70 -38.29 20.92
N ASN A 571 -0.85 -39.42 21.61
CA ASN A 571 0.19 -40.44 21.70
C ASN A 571 0.51 -41.03 20.32
N CYS A 572 -0.50 -41.40 19.51
CA CYS A 572 -0.27 -41.91 18.16
C CYS A 572 0.48 -40.91 17.27
N LYS A 573 0.18 -39.60 17.35
CA LYS A 573 0.92 -38.56 16.63
C LYS A 573 2.36 -38.38 17.12
N ALA A 574 2.61 -38.56 18.42
CA ALA A 574 3.95 -38.50 18.99
C ALA A 574 4.81 -39.71 18.62
N PHE A 575 4.19 -40.89 18.39
CA PHE A 575 4.88 -42.10 17.95
C PHE A 575 5.03 -42.22 16.42
N SER A 576 4.31 -41.40 15.64
CA SER A 576 4.39 -41.37 14.16
C SER A 576 5.21 -40.19 13.61
N GLY A 577 5.87 -39.41 14.48
CA GLY A 577 6.63 -38.20 14.14
C GLY A 577 8.14 -38.39 14.18
#